data_AF-A0A524GK43-F1
#
_entry.id   AF-A0A524GK43-F1
#
_cell.length_a   1.000
_cell.length_b   1.000
_cell.length_c   1.000
_cell.angle_alpha   90.00
_cell.angle_beta   90.00
_cell.angle_gamma   90.00
#
_symmetry.space_group_name_H-M   'P 1'
#
loop_
_entity.id
_entity.type
_entity.pdbx_description
1 polymer ?
#
loop_
_entity_poly.entity_id
_entity_poly.type
_entity_poly.pdbx_seq_one_letter_code
_entity_poly.pdbx_strand_id
1 'polypeptide(L)' 'MIDFGASAFFNLDNFAHRGLFADGEPVWTALGARLAAYLEAWTDWTIASELPAGVHLLGEKISIAPGCSVEPGAVIV' A
#
# COMPACT_ATOMS: atom_id res chain seq x y z
N MET A 1 -8.60 -28.09 -3.60
CA MET A 1 -7.28 -27.55 -3.18
C MET A 1 -7.54 -26.12 -2.74
N ILE A 2 -6.97 -25.66 -1.62
CA ILE A 2 -7.18 -24.28 -1.16
C ILE A 2 -6.36 -23.37 -2.08
N ASP A 3 -6.99 -22.34 -2.62
CA ASP A 3 -6.32 -21.30 -3.39
C ASP A 3 -5.68 -20.29 -2.43
N PHE A 4 -4.39 -20.04 -2.61
CA PHE A 4 -3.65 -19.05 -1.84
C PHE A 4 -3.26 -17.82 -2.67
N GLY A 5 -3.71 -17.71 -3.92
CA GLY A 5 -3.45 -16.57 -4.79
C GLY A 5 -4.05 -15.27 -4.25
N ALA A 6 -3.48 -14.13 -4.65
CA ALA A 6 -3.87 -12.83 -4.12
C ALA A 6 -5.35 -12.48 -4.35
N SER A 7 -5.96 -12.90 -5.46
CA SER A 7 -7.39 -12.69 -5.74
C SER A 7 -8.32 -13.45 -4.78
N ALA A 8 -7.83 -14.45 -4.05
CA ALA A 8 -8.60 -15.13 -3.01
C ALA A 8 -8.71 -14.29 -1.73
N PHE A 9 -7.85 -13.28 -1.55
CA PHE A 9 -7.78 -12.42 -0.34
C PHE A 9 -8.15 -10.97 -0.63
N PHE A 10 -7.88 -10.48 -1.83
CA PHE A 10 -8.04 -9.08 -2.21
C PHE A 10 -8.81 -8.95 -3.52
N ASN A 11 -9.53 -7.84 -3.67
CA ASN A 11 -9.96 -7.40 -4.98
C ASN A 11 -8.78 -6.68 -5.67
N LEU A 12 -8.24 -7.27 -6.73
CA LEU A 12 -7.13 -6.71 -7.50
C LEU A 12 -7.59 -5.85 -8.68
N ASP A 13 -8.90 -5.80 -8.96
CA ASP A 13 -9.45 -4.97 -10.02
C ASP A 13 -9.17 -3.50 -9.72
N ASN A 14 -8.54 -2.82 -10.67
CA ASN A 14 -8.09 -1.42 -10.54
C ASN A 14 -7.11 -1.16 -9.37
N PHE A 15 -6.48 -2.21 -8.83
CA PHE A 15 -5.44 -2.03 -7.81
C PHE A 15 -4.12 -1.65 -8.48
N ALA A 16 -3.67 -0.41 -8.27
CA ALA A 16 -2.46 0.14 -8.89
C ALA A 16 -1.20 -0.71 -8.61
N HIS A 17 -1.17 -1.39 -7.47
CA HIS A 17 -0.03 -2.20 -7.04
C HIS A 17 -0.20 -3.70 -7.31
N ARG A 18 -1.16 -4.11 -8.17
CA ARG A 18 -1.41 -5.53 -8.50
C ARG A 18 -0.16 -6.30 -8.93
N GLY A 19 0.82 -5.61 -9.53
CA GLY A 19 2.07 -6.18 -9.99
C GLY A 19 2.97 -6.75 -8.87
N LEU A 20 2.69 -6.44 -7.60
CA LEU A 20 3.33 -7.08 -6.45
C LEU A 20 2.97 -8.57 -6.32
N PHE A 21 1.80 -8.97 -6.83
CA PHE A 21 1.28 -10.32 -6.71
C PHE A 21 1.46 -11.08 -8.02
N ALA A 22 2.29 -12.13 -8.00
CA ALA A 22 2.52 -12.98 -9.16
C ALA A 22 1.42 -14.05 -9.27
N ASP A 23 0.99 -14.34 -10.49
CA ASP A 23 0.01 -15.38 -10.77
C ASP A 23 0.55 -16.76 -10.35
N GLY A 24 -0.28 -17.55 -9.67
CA GLY A 24 0.07 -18.90 -9.22
C GLY A 24 0.97 -18.99 -7.99
N GLU A 25 1.37 -17.85 -7.41
CA GLU A 25 2.09 -17.82 -6.13
C GLU A 25 1.14 -17.49 -4.95
N PRO A 26 1.42 -18.00 -3.74
CA PRO A 26 0.69 -17.58 -2.55
C PRO A 26 0.83 -16.08 -2.27
N VAL A 27 -0.23 -15.43 -1.79
CA VAL A 27 -0.29 -13.98 -1.57
C VAL A 27 0.86 -13.39 -0.73
N TRP A 28 1.40 -14.16 0.22
CA TRP A 28 2.51 -13.73 1.07
C TRP A 28 3.88 -13.71 0.38
N THR A 29 4.03 -14.27 -0.82
CA THR A 29 5.29 -14.16 -1.59
C THR A 29 5.58 -12.74 -2.07
N ALA A 30 4.59 -11.84 -2.02
CA ALA A 30 4.79 -10.42 -2.23
C ALA A 30 5.70 -9.78 -1.17
N LEU A 31 5.75 -10.33 0.05
CA LEU A 31 6.54 -9.80 1.16
C LEU A 31 8.05 -10.05 0.97
N GLY A 32 8.87 -9.36 1.77
CA GLY A 32 10.33 -9.51 1.73
C GLY A 32 10.97 -8.77 0.55
N ALA A 33 11.86 -9.44 -0.19
CA ALA A 33 12.68 -8.81 -1.23
C ALA A 33 11.85 -8.16 -2.35
N ARG A 34 10.70 -8.74 -2.71
CA ARG A 34 9.82 -8.20 -3.76
C ARG A 34 9.20 -6.87 -3.34
N LEU A 35 8.61 -6.81 -2.13
CA LEU A 35 8.09 -5.57 -1.56
C LEU A 35 9.20 -4.54 -1.33
N ALA A 36 10.37 -4.96 -0.86
CA ALA A 36 11.51 -4.06 -0.66
C ALA A 36 11.93 -3.38 -1.97
N ALA A 37 12.17 -4.17 -3.03
CA ALA A 37 12.54 -3.64 -4.34
C ALA A 37 11.44 -2.73 -4.93
N TYR A 38 10.18 -3.08 -4.70
CA TYR A 38 9.05 -2.25 -5.10
C TYR A 38 9.06 -0.87 -4.42
N LEU A 39 9.26 -0.83 -3.10
CA LEU A 39 9.31 0.40 -2.31
C LEU A 39 10.58 1.22 -2.59
N GLU A 40 11.70 0.58 -2.93
CA GLU A 40 12.93 1.26 -3.37
C GLU A 40 12.75 1.95 -4.72
N ALA A 41 11.99 1.34 -5.64
CA ALA A 41 11.66 1.93 -6.93
C ALA A 41 10.54 2.98 -6.86
N TRP A 42 9.85 3.09 -5.73
CA TRP A 42 8.72 4.00 -5.55
C TRP A 42 9.20 5.45 -5.37
N THR A 43 8.67 6.35 -6.19
CA THR A 43 9.08 7.76 -6.24
C THR A 43 7.97 8.74 -5.86
N ASP A 44 6.72 8.28 -5.76
CA ASP A 44 5.55 9.14 -5.52
C ASP A 44 5.12 9.15 -4.04
N TRP A 45 5.75 10.00 -3.25
CA TRP A 45 5.43 10.20 -1.83
C TRP A 45 4.41 11.33 -1.61
N THR A 46 3.50 11.52 -2.57
CA THR A 46 2.50 12.59 -2.49
C THR A 46 1.42 12.29 -1.45
N ILE A 47 1.00 13.35 -0.75
CA ILE A 47 -0.20 13.35 0.09
C ILE A 47 -1.35 13.92 -0.74
N ALA A 48 -2.18 13.04 -1.28
CA ALA A 48 -3.26 13.37 -2.22
C ALA A 48 -4.66 13.35 -1.59
N SER A 49 -4.74 13.37 -0.26
CA SER A 49 -5.98 13.55 0.51
C SER A 49 -5.80 14.68 1.53
N GLU A 50 -6.90 15.38 1.82
CA GLU A 50 -6.91 16.41 2.87
C GLU A 50 -6.70 15.75 4.24
N LEU A 51 -5.83 16.33 5.05
CA LEU A 51 -5.56 15.85 6.40
C LEU A 51 -6.24 16.77 7.42
N PRO A 52 -7.05 16.23 8.34
CA PRO A 52 -7.66 17.06 9.38
C PRO A 52 -6.60 17.63 10.33
N ALA A 53 -6.98 18.71 11.02
CA ALA A 53 -6.14 19.29 12.06
C ALA A 53 -5.74 18.25 13.12
N GLY A 54 -4.47 18.29 13.54
CA GLY A 54 -3.92 17.35 14.52
C GLY A 54 -3.39 16.05 13.93
N VAL A 55 -3.45 15.84 12.61
CA VAL A 55 -2.69 14.75 11.97
C VAL A 55 -1.21 15.14 11.87
N HIS A 56 -0.33 14.21 12.24
CA HIS A 56 1.11 14.38 12.17
C HIS A 56 1.75 13.31 11.27
N LEU A 57 2.51 13.76 10.27
CA LEU A 57 3.35 12.91 9.43
C LEU A 57 4.81 13.13 9.83
N LEU A 58 5.48 12.06 10.28
CA LEU A 58 6.83 12.14 10.87
C LEU A 58 7.92 11.44 10.02
N GLY A 59 7.60 11.09 8.77
CA GLY A 59 8.52 10.42 7.85
C GLY A 59 8.50 11.02 6.44
N GLU A 60 9.58 10.81 5.69
CA GLU A 60 9.73 11.32 4.31
C GLU A 60 9.15 10.35 3.27
N LYS A 61 8.90 9.09 3.66
CA LYS A 61 8.38 8.03 2.79
C LYS A 61 6.92 7.70 3.13
N ILE A 62 6.08 8.73 3.12
CA ILE A 62 4.65 8.61 3.37
C ILE A 62 3.91 9.04 2.11
N SER A 63 3.06 8.16 1.58
CA SER A 63 2.15 8.44 0.47
C SER A 63 0.73 8.20 0.93
N ILE A 64 -0.18 9.14 0.65
CA ILE A 64 -1.61 9.01 0.99
C ILE A 64 -2.40 9.21 -0.29
N ALA A 65 -3.03 8.14 -0.77
CA ALA A 65 -3.78 8.13 -2.01
C ALA A 65 -5.04 9.03 -1.93
N PRO A 66 -5.62 9.43 -3.07
CA PRO A 66 -6.90 10.11 -3.09
C PRO A 66 -8.02 9.27 -2.47
N GLY A 67 -8.93 9.93 -1.75
CA GLY A 67 -10.09 9.28 -1.14
C GLY A 67 -9.80 8.52 0.16
N CYS A 68 -8.58 8.64 0.70
CA CYS A 68 -8.27 8.15 2.04
C CYS A 68 -8.90 9.06 3.11
N SER A 69 -9.44 8.45 4.16
CA SER A 69 -9.85 9.15 5.37
C SER A 69 -8.83 8.89 6.48
N VAL A 70 -8.26 9.97 7.02
CA VAL A 70 -7.37 9.93 8.18
C VAL A 70 -8.07 10.61 9.33
N GLU A 71 -8.20 9.91 10.46
CA GLU A 71 -8.89 10.45 11.63
C GLU A 71 -8.05 11.52 12.36
N PRO A 72 -8.69 12.54 12.98
CA PRO A 72 -7.99 13.55 13.76
C PRO A 72 -7.11 12.96 14.86
N GLY A 73 -5.91 13.51 15.04
CA GLY A 73 -4.94 13.04 16.05
C GLY A 73 -4.08 11.85 15.62
N ALA A 74 -4.25 11.33 14.39
CA ALA A 74 -3.40 10.27 13.87
C ALA A 74 -1.94 10.72 13.74
N VAL A 75 -1.02 9.84 14.14
CA VAL A 75 0.42 10.02 13.93
C VAL A 75 0.91 8.90 13.02
N ILE A 76 1.45 9.25 11.85
CA ILE A 76 1.99 8.33 10.85
C ILE A 76 3.50 8.54 10.79
N VAL A 77 4.24 7.44 10.98
CA VAL A 77 5.71 7.41 11.09
C VAL A 77 6.33 6.61 9.96
#